data_AF-A0A1G4K8I9-F1
#
_entry.id   AF-A0A1G4K8I9-F1
#
_cell.length_a   1.000
_cell.length_b   1.000
_cell.length_c   1.000
_cell.angle_alpha   90.00
_cell.angle_beta   90.00
_cell.angle_gamma   90.00
#
_symmetry.space_group_name_H-M   'P 1'
#
loop_
_entity.id
_entity.type
_entity.pdbx_description
1 polymer ?
#
loop_
_entity_poly.entity_id
_entity_poly.type
_entity_poly.pdbx_seq_one_letter_code
_entity_poly.pdbx_strand_id
1 'polypeptide(L)'
;MDLSSLLKAEIAKKQQQLQKGIKEASAVANNSLAAVKAASTTACDNEKEETADDEDINHSLDNPIREVTAPENTLLDAERLRTRPERIARIRDEDEKMDTAIGASCIGDKNQEPHLAIKCNLYIHHLLRQWEDTGYKPELILETKKSLLPLLVKLRKRKLSSEFVTSLSTILYHIQQAQFSLATQSYMKLSIGNVAWPIGVTSVGIHARSAQERIQGKDKIANVMLDEPTRLWITSIKRLISFSELLERRKKSQC
;
A
#
# COMPACT_ATOMS: atom_id res chain seq x y z
N MET A 1 -10.88 31.79 62.09
CA MET A 1 -10.26 31.85 60.74
C MET A 1 -10.87 30.75 59.90
N ASP A 2 -11.73 31.10 58.94
CA ASP A 2 -12.63 30.15 58.28
C ASP A 2 -12.03 29.64 56.96
N LEU A 3 -11.56 28.38 56.95
CA LEU A 3 -10.79 27.78 55.85
C LEU A 3 -11.55 27.82 54.51
N SER A 4 -12.89 27.80 54.57
CA SER A 4 -13.78 27.86 53.40
C SER A 4 -13.70 29.19 52.64
N SER A 5 -13.48 30.30 53.35
CA SER A 5 -13.38 31.65 52.77
C SER A 5 -12.04 31.87 52.05
N LEU A 6 -10.97 31.30 52.61
CA LEU A 6 -9.62 31.34 52.04
C LEU A 6 -9.55 30.51 50.75
N LEU A 7 -10.22 29.35 50.74
CA LEU A 7 -10.27 28.47 49.57
C LEU A 7 -11.13 29.07 48.45
N LYS A 8 -12.26 29.73 48.77
CA LYS A 8 -13.06 30.49 47.78
C LYS A 8 -12.29 31.66 47.18
N ALA A 9 -11.52 32.39 47.99
CA ALA A 9 -10.68 33.49 47.52
C ALA A 9 -9.57 32.98 46.57
N GLU A 10 -8.96 31.84 46.88
CA GLU A 10 -7.90 31.25 46.05
C GLU A 10 -8.46 30.67 44.74
N ILE A 11 -9.64 30.04 44.76
CA ILE A 11 -10.34 29.58 43.54
C ILE A 11 -10.67 30.77 42.62
N ALA A 12 -11.22 31.86 43.17
CA ALA A 12 -11.56 33.05 42.40
C ALA A 12 -10.30 33.68 41.76
N LYS A 13 -9.20 33.72 42.49
CA LYS A 13 -7.90 34.20 42.00
C LYS A 13 -7.37 33.36 40.84
N LYS A 14 -7.45 32.02 40.93
CA LYS A 14 -7.04 31.12 39.84
C LYS A 14 -7.97 31.20 38.61
N GLN A 15 -9.27 31.38 38.80
CA GLN A 15 -10.22 31.58 37.70
C GLN A 15 -9.93 32.88 36.93
N GLN A 16 -9.58 33.96 37.63
CA GLN A 16 -9.18 35.22 37.00
C GLN A 16 -7.86 35.11 36.24
N GLN A 17 -6.88 34.36 36.76
CA GLN A 17 -5.62 34.09 36.04
C GLN A 17 -5.85 33.30 34.75
N LEU A 18 -6.72 32.29 34.78
CA LEU A 18 -7.06 31.52 33.58
C LEU A 18 -7.78 32.38 32.54
N GLN A 19 -8.74 33.22 32.95
CA GLN A 19 -9.41 34.14 32.04
C GLN A 19 -8.46 35.19 31.46
N LYS A 20 -7.48 35.65 32.24
CA LYS A 20 -6.44 36.57 31.75
C LYS A 20 -5.54 35.88 30.71
N GLY A 21 -5.11 34.66 30.96
CA GLY A 21 -4.34 33.86 30.00
C GLY A 21 -5.11 33.56 28.71
N ILE A 22 -6.42 33.30 28.79
CA ILE A 22 -7.28 33.09 27.61
C ILE A 22 -7.42 34.38 26.79
N LYS A 23 -7.56 35.54 27.44
CA LYS A 23 -7.61 36.85 26.76
C LYS A 23 -6.26 37.24 26.14
N GLU A 24 -5.15 36.90 26.79
CA GLU A 24 -3.81 37.12 26.24
C GLU A 24 -3.55 36.19 25.05
N ALA A 25 -3.99 34.92 25.11
CA ALA A 25 -3.90 33.98 24.00
C ALA A 25 -4.78 34.41 22.80
N SER A 26 -5.99 34.92 23.03
CA SER A 26 -6.84 35.43 21.95
C SER A 26 -6.32 36.74 21.34
N ALA A 27 -5.67 37.59 22.12
CA ALA A 27 -5.00 38.80 21.63
C ALA A 27 -3.79 38.47 20.73
N VAL A 28 -3.01 37.43 21.07
CA VAL A 28 -1.89 36.97 20.24
C VAL A 28 -2.37 36.35 18.92
N ALA A 29 -3.46 35.58 18.95
CA ALA A 29 -4.07 35.00 17.75
C ALA A 29 -4.66 36.05 16.79
N ASN A 30 -5.21 37.15 17.32
CA ASN A 30 -5.74 38.24 16.49
C ASN A 30 -4.62 39.13 15.90
N ASN A 31 -3.48 39.26 16.59
CA ASN A 31 -2.32 40.00 16.08
C ASN A 31 -1.57 39.23 14.97
N SER A 32 -1.52 37.90 15.02
CA SER A 32 -0.95 37.09 13.94
C SER A 32 -1.81 37.11 12.67
N LEU A 33 -3.15 37.21 12.80
CA LEU A 33 -4.07 37.38 11.67
C LEU A 33 -3.96 38.77 10.99
N ALA A 34 -3.58 39.81 11.74
CA ALA A 34 -3.38 41.16 11.21
C ALA A 34 -2.03 41.33 10.46
N ALA A 35 -0.98 40.64 10.90
CA ALA A 35 0.33 40.69 10.25
C ALA A 35 0.37 39.98 8.89
N VAL A 36 -0.45 38.95 8.68
CA VAL A 36 -0.54 38.20 7.41
C VAL A 36 -1.36 38.95 6.34
N LYS A 37 -2.22 39.91 6.74
CA LYS A 37 -3.07 40.69 5.82
C LYS A 37 -2.45 41.97 5.26
N ALA A 38 -1.26 42.36 5.74
CA ALA A 38 -0.58 43.61 5.33
C ALA A 38 0.60 43.41 4.36
N ALA A 39 0.97 42.17 4.02
CA ALA A 39 2.17 41.86 3.24
C ALA A 39 1.91 41.39 1.78
N SER A 40 0.68 41.51 1.26
CA SER A 40 0.37 41.09 -0.11
C SER A 40 -0.43 42.16 -0.86
N THR A 41 0.26 43.24 -1.25
CA THR A 41 -0.20 44.14 -2.32
C THR A 41 1.00 44.89 -2.89
N THR A 42 1.76 44.27 -3.80
CA THR A 42 2.50 44.91 -4.93
C THR A 42 3.07 43.82 -5.87
N ALA A 43 2.52 43.70 -7.10
CA ALA A 43 3.09 43.23 -8.40
C ALA A 43 3.87 41.88 -8.49
N CYS A 44 3.86 41.04 -9.55
CA CYS A 44 3.19 40.88 -10.85
C CYS A 44 3.53 39.44 -11.35
N ASP A 45 2.63 38.85 -12.14
CA ASP A 45 2.83 37.75 -13.11
C ASP A 45 3.30 36.32 -12.71
N ASN A 46 2.40 35.39 -13.06
CA ASN A 46 2.58 34.16 -13.83
C ASN A 46 2.37 32.79 -13.13
N GLU A 47 1.50 32.01 -13.78
CA GLU A 47 1.35 30.54 -13.85
C GLU A 47 0.91 29.70 -12.63
N LYS A 48 -0.35 29.22 -12.76
CA LYS A 48 -0.99 27.97 -12.34
C LYS A 48 -0.22 26.98 -11.45
N GLU A 49 -0.77 26.71 -10.26
CA GLU A 49 -0.92 25.34 -9.74
C GLU A 49 -2.04 25.25 -8.69
N GLU A 50 -2.84 24.19 -8.79
CA GLU A 50 -4.01 23.85 -7.97
C GLU A 50 -3.59 23.14 -6.68
N THR A 51 -4.20 23.50 -5.54
CA THR A 51 -4.41 22.56 -4.43
C THR A 51 -5.78 22.81 -3.81
N ALA A 52 -6.58 21.75 -3.80
CA ALA A 52 -7.90 21.67 -3.19
C ALA A 52 -7.80 21.45 -1.68
N ASP A 53 -8.63 22.20 -0.94
CA ASP A 53 -8.97 21.91 0.45
C ASP A 53 -10.08 20.85 0.53
N ASP A 54 -9.99 20.05 1.58
CA ASP A 54 -10.97 19.10 2.08
C ASP A 54 -12.35 19.75 2.33
N GLU A 55 -13.44 19.01 2.09
CA GLU A 55 -14.50 18.85 3.11
C GLU A 55 -15.50 17.73 2.75
N ASP A 56 -15.58 16.79 3.69
CA ASP A 56 -16.72 16.00 4.18
C ASP A 56 -17.85 15.53 3.26
N ILE A 57 -17.96 14.20 3.25
CA ILE A 57 -19.03 13.39 2.71
C ILE A 57 -20.24 13.48 3.65
N ASN A 58 -21.32 14.12 3.20
CA ASN A 58 -22.67 13.82 3.68
C ASN A 58 -23.64 13.64 2.52
N HIS A 59 -24.27 12.47 2.51
CA HIS A 59 -25.13 11.93 1.48
C HIS A 59 -26.50 12.64 1.48
N SER A 60 -26.86 13.31 0.39
CA SER A 60 -28.25 13.67 0.10
C SER A 60 -28.59 13.31 -1.34
N LEU A 61 -29.63 12.49 -1.45
CA LEU A 61 -30.35 12.16 -2.66
C LEU A 61 -31.13 13.40 -3.10
N ASP A 62 -30.94 13.76 -4.36
CA ASP A 62 -31.71 14.67 -5.22
C ASP A 62 -30.86 15.80 -5.80
N ASN A 63 -30.34 15.56 -7.01
CA ASN A 63 -29.97 16.63 -7.92
C ASN A 63 -30.54 16.31 -9.32
N PRO A 64 -31.11 17.31 -10.04
CA PRO A 64 -31.73 17.09 -11.34
C PRO A 64 -30.66 16.74 -12.39
N ILE A 65 -31.07 15.98 -13.41
CA ILE A 65 -30.27 15.56 -14.56
C ILE A 65 -29.49 16.76 -15.11
N ARG A 66 -28.18 16.78 -14.85
CA ARG A 66 -27.24 17.72 -15.45
C ARG A 66 -26.81 17.12 -16.78
N GLU A 67 -27.13 17.78 -17.89
CA GLU A 67 -26.71 17.38 -19.24
C GLU A 67 -25.21 17.11 -19.26
N VAL A 68 -24.86 15.84 -19.55
CA VAL A 68 -23.50 15.40 -19.79
C VAL A 68 -23.08 16.00 -21.13
N THR A 69 -22.31 17.08 -21.11
CA THR A 69 -21.57 17.51 -22.29
C THR A 69 -20.62 16.38 -22.69
N ALA A 70 -20.86 15.80 -23.87
CA ALA A 70 -20.14 14.64 -24.37
C ALA A 70 -18.63 14.99 -24.57
N PRO A 71 -17.69 14.13 -24.12
CA PRO A 71 -16.28 14.49 -23.96
C PRO A 71 -15.42 14.18 -25.20
N GLU A 72 -14.43 15.01 -25.49
CA GLU A 72 -13.44 14.81 -26.58
C GLU A 72 -12.60 13.52 -26.43
N ASN A 73 -12.52 12.93 -25.23
CA ASN A 73 -11.79 11.68 -24.97
C ASN A 73 -12.53 10.40 -25.36
N THR A 74 -13.83 10.48 -25.71
CA THR A 74 -14.66 9.29 -25.97
C THR A 74 -14.25 8.54 -27.24
N LEU A 75 -13.79 9.25 -28.27
CA LEU A 75 -13.41 8.64 -29.55
C LEU A 75 -12.12 7.82 -29.43
N LEU A 76 -11.11 8.37 -28.74
CA LEU A 76 -9.84 7.66 -28.48
C LEU A 76 -10.06 6.42 -27.61
N ASP A 77 -10.94 6.52 -26.60
CA ASP A 77 -11.27 5.37 -25.75
C ASP A 77 -12.11 4.32 -26.49
N ALA A 78 -13.02 4.73 -27.38
CA ALA A 78 -13.77 3.80 -28.25
C ALA A 78 -12.85 3.04 -29.22
N GLU A 79 -11.86 3.70 -29.83
CA GLU A 79 -10.86 3.04 -30.70
C GLU A 79 -9.94 2.09 -29.92
N ARG A 80 -9.54 2.47 -28.69
CA ARG A 80 -8.81 1.58 -27.78
C ARG A 80 -9.65 0.35 -27.43
N LEU A 81 -10.95 0.49 -27.22
CA LEU A 81 -11.83 -0.65 -26.94
C LEU A 81 -11.99 -1.55 -28.17
N ARG A 82 -12.07 -1.00 -29.39
CA ARG A 82 -12.13 -1.77 -30.65
C ARG A 82 -10.87 -2.59 -30.92
N THR A 83 -9.70 -2.04 -30.62
CA THR A 83 -8.38 -2.71 -30.78
C THR A 83 -7.99 -3.58 -29.58
N ARG A 84 -8.83 -3.62 -28.53
CA ARG A 84 -8.60 -4.44 -27.34
C ARG A 84 -8.52 -5.95 -27.61
N PRO A 85 -9.48 -6.60 -28.32
CA PRO A 85 -9.43 -8.05 -28.55
C PRO A 85 -8.16 -8.48 -29.29
N GLU A 86 -7.73 -7.72 -30.31
CA GLU A 86 -6.51 -8.01 -31.07
C GLU A 86 -5.25 -7.90 -30.20
N ARG A 87 -5.14 -6.88 -29.36
CA ARG A 87 -4.02 -6.75 -28.40
C ARG A 87 -4.01 -7.88 -27.39
N ILE A 88 -5.18 -8.29 -26.91
CA ILE A 88 -5.30 -9.43 -25.98
C ILE A 88 -4.83 -10.72 -26.67
N ALA A 89 -5.22 -10.95 -27.92
CA ALA A 89 -4.78 -12.12 -28.69
C ALA A 89 -3.26 -12.15 -28.85
N ARG A 90 -2.63 -11.03 -29.25
CA ARG A 90 -1.16 -10.94 -29.38
C ARG A 90 -0.43 -11.23 -28.07
N ILE A 91 -0.90 -10.65 -26.96
CA ILE A 91 -0.31 -10.89 -25.64
C ILE A 91 -0.46 -12.36 -25.25
N ARG A 92 -1.60 -12.98 -25.56
CA ARG A 92 -1.81 -14.40 -25.29
C ARG A 92 -0.84 -15.28 -26.10
N ASP A 93 -0.62 -14.97 -27.37
CA ASP A 93 0.32 -15.71 -28.23
C ASP A 93 1.77 -15.56 -27.73
N GLU A 94 2.12 -14.39 -27.16
CA GLU A 94 3.40 -14.15 -26.50
C GLU A 94 3.52 -14.92 -25.18
N ASP A 95 2.48 -14.88 -24.36
CA ASP A 95 2.40 -15.58 -23.06
C ASP A 95 2.47 -17.11 -23.26
N GLU A 96 1.85 -17.67 -24.30
CA GLU A 96 1.90 -19.10 -24.64
C GLU A 96 3.31 -19.57 -25.05
N LYS A 97 4.13 -18.67 -25.61
CA LYS A 97 5.53 -18.98 -25.97
C LYS A 97 6.49 -18.86 -24.78
N MET A 98 6.10 -18.19 -23.70
CA MET A 98 6.95 -17.94 -22.54
C MET A 98 6.92 -19.13 -21.57
N ASP A 99 8.09 -19.67 -21.25
CA ASP A 99 8.22 -20.70 -20.21
C ASP A 99 8.04 -20.10 -18.80
N THR A 100 7.33 -20.84 -17.94
CA THR A 100 7.08 -20.50 -16.55
C THR A 100 8.25 -20.84 -15.62
N ALA A 101 9.24 -21.61 -16.07
CA ALA A 101 10.42 -21.95 -15.26
C ALA A 101 11.29 -20.72 -14.94
N ILE A 102 11.57 -20.54 -13.64
CA ILE A 102 12.42 -19.47 -13.11
C ILE A 102 13.81 -20.08 -12.87
N GLY A 103 14.84 -19.51 -13.52
CA GLY A 103 16.23 -19.90 -13.28
C GLY A 103 16.87 -19.02 -12.21
N ALA A 104 17.73 -19.61 -11.36
CA ALA A 104 18.44 -18.86 -10.31
C ALA A 104 19.38 -17.78 -10.88
N SER A 105 19.96 -18.00 -12.07
CA SER A 105 20.85 -17.05 -12.75
C SER A 105 20.13 -15.78 -13.25
N CYS A 106 18.81 -15.84 -13.44
CA CYS A 106 18.01 -14.70 -13.88
C CYS A 106 17.64 -13.77 -12.70
N ILE A 107 17.81 -14.23 -11.46
CA ILE A 107 17.42 -13.50 -10.26
C ILE A 107 18.51 -12.48 -9.93
N GLY A 108 18.16 -11.19 -9.93
CA GLY A 108 19.07 -10.08 -9.60
C GLY A 108 19.76 -9.42 -10.80
N ASP A 109 19.61 -9.96 -12.01
CA ASP A 109 20.07 -9.27 -13.23
C ASP A 109 19.02 -8.25 -13.69
N LYS A 110 19.39 -6.97 -13.64
CA LYS A 110 18.53 -5.84 -14.04
C LYS A 110 18.10 -5.92 -15.51
N ASN A 111 18.90 -6.54 -16.37
CA ASN A 111 18.57 -6.67 -17.80
C ASN A 111 17.43 -7.68 -18.02
N GLN A 112 17.36 -8.72 -17.18
CA GLN A 112 16.38 -9.81 -17.30
C GLN A 112 15.15 -9.59 -16.40
N GLU A 113 15.21 -8.63 -15.47
CA GLU A 113 14.10 -8.22 -14.61
C GLU A 113 12.73 -8.07 -15.33
N PRO A 114 12.61 -7.40 -16.50
CA PRO A 114 11.32 -7.27 -17.18
C PRO A 114 10.75 -8.61 -17.66
N HIS A 115 11.61 -9.53 -18.08
CA HIS A 115 11.20 -10.89 -18.48
C HIS A 115 10.86 -11.73 -17.24
N LEU A 116 11.64 -11.60 -16.18
CA LEU A 116 11.40 -12.28 -14.91
C LEU A 116 10.06 -11.88 -14.30
N ALA A 117 9.69 -10.60 -14.35
CA ALA A 117 8.40 -10.10 -13.87
C ALA A 117 7.21 -10.74 -14.60
N ILE A 118 7.32 -10.91 -15.93
CA ILE A 118 6.30 -11.60 -16.73
C ILE A 118 6.24 -13.09 -16.37
N LYS A 119 7.39 -13.77 -16.26
CA LYS A 119 7.45 -15.18 -15.83
C LYS A 119 6.80 -15.40 -14.47
N CYS A 120 7.08 -14.53 -13.50
CA CYS A 120 6.45 -14.59 -12.18
C CYS A 120 4.93 -14.44 -12.28
N ASN A 121 4.44 -13.54 -13.15
CA ASN A 121 3.02 -13.32 -13.38
C ASN A 121 2.34 -14.60 -13.94
N LEU A 122 2.92 -15.19 -14.99
CA LEU A 122 2.41 -16.41 -15.61
C LEU A 122 2.40 -17.59 -14.63
N TYR A 123 3.48 -17.74 -13.84
CA TYR A 123 3.55 -18.81 -12.85
C TYR A 123 2.51 -18.65 -11.74
N ILE A 124 2.24 -17.43 -11.27
CA ILE A 124 1.14 -17.18 -10.30
C ILE A 124 -0.21 -17.54 -10.92
N HIS A 125 -0.46 -17.18 -12.19
CA HIS A 125 -1.69 -17.59 -12.89
C HIS A 125 -1.80 -19.11 -13.01
N HIS A 126 -0.70 -19.80 -13.30
CA HIS A 126 -0.66 -21.26 -13.34
C HIS A 126 -1.03 -21.87 -11.98
N LEU A 127 -0.44 -21.38 -10.87
CA LEU A 127 -0.76 -21.84 -9.53
C LEU A 127 -2.24 -21.58 -9.15
N LEU A 128 -2.78 -20.42 -9.51
CA LEU A 128 -4.19 -20.10 -9.26
C LEU A 128 -5.15 -21.03 -10.02
N ARG A 129 -4.78 -21.40 -11.26
CA ARG A 129 -5.55 -22.35 -12.07
C ARG A 129 -5.50 -23.75 -11.45
N GLN A 130 -4.31 -24.22 -11.08
CA GLN A 130 -4.16 -25.50 -10.37
C GLN A 130 -4.95 -25.53 -9.06
N TRP A 131 -4.98 -24.41 -8.32
CA TRP A 131 -5.77 -24.32 -7.10
C TRP A 131 -7.25 -24.49 -7.41
N GLU A 132 -7.78 -23.75 -8.39
CA GLU A 132 -9.17 -23.87 -8.84
C GLU A 132 -9.52 -25.31 -9.23
N ASP A 133 -8.65 -26.01 -9.97
CA ASP A 133 -8.86 -27.39 -10.40
C ASP A 133 -8.88 -28.39 -9.22
N THR A 134 -8.07 -28.16 -8.18
CA THR A 134 -8.02 -29.05 -7.01
C THR A 134 -9.17 -28.88 -6.02
N GLY A 135 -9.98 -27.82 -6.15
CA GLY A 135 -11.10 -27.53 -5.25
C GLY A 135 -10.72 -27.32 -3.77
N TYR A 136 -9.46 -26.99 -3.46
CA TYR A 136 -9.03 -26.74 -2.08
C TYR A 136 -9.61 -25.42 -1.57
N LYS A 137 -10.40 -25.43 -0.48
CA LYS A 137 -10.94 -24.22 0.18
C LYS A 137 -11.52 -23.18 -0.82
N PRO A 138 -12.64 -23.49 -1.48
CA PRO A 138 -13.22 -22.67 -2.54
C PRO A 138 -13.66 -21.27 -2.09
N GLU A 139 -13.82 -21.04 -0.79
CA GLU A 139 -14.13 -19.73 -0.22
C GLU A 139 -12.92 -18.77 -0.28
N LEU A 140 -11.69 -19.28 -0.15
CA LEU A 140 -10.49 -18.43 -0.14
C LEU A 140 -9.99 -18.07 -1.54
N ILE A 141 -10.24 -18.88 -2.56
CA ILE A 141 -9.68 -18.63 -3.90
C ILE A 141 -10.18 -17.32 -4.49
N LEU A 142 -11.46 -16.97 -4.27
CA LEU A 142 -12.04 -15.72 -4.77
C LEU A 142 -11.39 -14.50 -4.11
N GLU A 143 -11.25 -14.51 -2.79
CA GLU A 143 -10.58 -13.45 -2.04
C GLU A 143 -9.11 -13.34 -2.47
N THR A 144 -8.42 -14.47 -2.63
CA THR A 144 -7.01 -14.54 -3.02
C THR A 144 -6.79 -14.02 -4.45
N LYS A 145 -7.71 -14.30 -5.39
CA LYS A 145 -7.67 -13.72 -6.74
C LYS A 145 -7.84 -12.19 -6.70
N LYS A 146 -8.75 -11.68 -5.86
CA LYS A 146 -8.99 -10.23 -5.71
C LYS A 146 -7.78 -9.50 -5.12
N SER A 147 -7.18 -10.05 -4.06
CA SER A 147 -6.01 -9.46 -3.40
C SER A 147 -4.73 -9.53 -4.24
N LEU A 148 -4.57 -10.54 -5.12
CA LEU A 148 -3.43 -10.65 -6.03
C LEU A 148 -3.56 -9.78 -7.29
N LEU A 149 -4.76 -9.35 -7.65
CA LEU A 149 -4.99 -8.58 -8.87
C LEU A 149 -4.11 -7.31 -8.97
N PRO A 150 -3.95 -6.47 -7.93
CA PRO A 150 -3.05 -5.31 -7.99
C PRO A 150 -1.60 -5.69 -8.28
N LEU A 151 -1.12 -6.81 -7.72
CA LEU A 151 0.22 -7.32 -7.96
C LEU A 151 0.39 -7.79 -9.41
N LEU A 152 -0.55 -8.59 -9.92
CA LEU A 152 -0.51 -9.10 -11.30
C LEU A 152 -0.51 -7.96 -12.33
N VAL A 153 -1.28 -6.89 -12.07
CA VAL A 153 -1.26 -5.68 -12.91
C VAL A 153 0.10 -4.98 -12.82
N LYS A 154 0.68 -4.83 -11.63
CA LYS A 154 2.01 -4.21 -11.43
C LYS A 154 3.12 -5.00 -12.12
N LEU A 155 3.10 -6.35 -12.04
CA LEU A 155 4.06 -7.24 -12.70
C LEU A 155 3.96 -7.15 -14.22
N ARG A 156 2.74 -7.19 -14.78
CA ARG A 156 2.53 -7.08 -16.24
C ARG A 156 2.96 -5.72 -16.77
N LYS A 157 2.75 -4.64 -16.01
CA LYS A 157 3.20 -3.28 -16.35
C LYS A 157 4.67 -3.01 -16.03
N ARG A 158 5.39 -3.96 -15.40
CA ARG A 158 6.79 -3.80 -14.96
C ARG A 158 7.00 -2.56 -14.08
N LYS A 159 6.03 -2.27 -13.20
CA LYS A 159 6.06 -1.12 -12.27
C LYS A 159 6.39 -1.50 -10.83
N LEU A 160 6.72 -2.77 -10.60
CA LEU A 160 7.08 -3.26 -9.28
C LEU A 160 8.56 -2.93 -9.00
N SER A 161 8.92 -2.59 -7.76
CA SER A 161 10.32 -2.30 -7.41
C SER A 161 11.20 -3.53 -7.59
N SER A 162 12.44 -3.34 -8.05
CA SER A 162 13.45 -4.39 -8.26
C SER A 162 13.64 -5.29 -7.03
N GLU A 163 13.62 -4.72 -5.82
CA GLU A 163 13.74 -5.48 -4.56
C GLU A 163 12.55 -6.44 -4.35
N PHE A 164 11.34 -5.98 -4.67
CA PHE A 164 10.13 -6.80 -4.60
C PHE A 164 10.12 -7.87 -5.69
N VAL A 165 10.55 -7.56 -6.92
CA VAL A 165 10.65 -8.53 -8.02
C VAL A 165 11.64 -9.64 -7.65
N THR A 166 12.84 -9.29 -7.19
CA THR A 166 13.90 -10.23 -6.81
C THR A 166 13.47 -11.14 -5.66
N SER A 167 12.82 -10.56 -4.64
CA SER A 167 12.32 -11.33 -3.50
C SER A 167 11.19 -12.27 -3.90
N LEU A 168 10.23 -11.78 -4.71
CA LEU A 168 9.11 -12.57 -5.19
C LEU A 168 9.58 -13.71 -6.10
N SER A 169 10.48 -13.44 -7.04
CA SER A 169 11.04 -14.47 -7.93
C SER A 169 11.79 -15.54 -7.15
N THR A 170 12.52 -15.16 -6.08
CA THR A 170 13.20 -16.11 -5.20
C THR A 170 12.21 -17.03 -4.48
N ILE A 171 11.08 -16.49 -4.00
CA ILE A 171 10.02 -17.31 -3.39
C ILE A 171 9.45 -18.29 -4.41
N LEU A 172 9.06 -17.80 -5.59
CA LEU A 172 8.46 -18.64 -6.64
C LEU A 172 9.44 -19.70 -7.15
N TYR A 173 10.73 -19.38 -7.25
CA TYR A 173 11.78 -20.33 -7.56
C TYR A 173 11.85 -21.48 -6.54
N HIS A 174 11.87 -21.17 -5.24
CA HIS A 174 11.89 -22.22 -4.20
C HIS A 174 10.60 -23.06 -4.19
N ILE A 175 9.45 -22.48 -4.54
CA ILE A 175 8.20 -23.22 -4.72
C ILE A 175 8.33 -24.23 -5.88
N GLN A 176 8.90 -23.79 -7.02
CA GLN A 176 9.12 -24.67 -8.18
C GLN A 176 10.05 -25.86 -7.85
N GLN A 177 11.04 -25.65 -6.99
CA GLN A 177 11.96 -26.71 -6.53
C GLN A 177 11.39 -27.59 -5.39
N ALA A 178 10.12 -27.41 -5.01
CA ALA A 178 9.49 -28.07 -3.87
C ALA A 178 10.22 -27.86 -2.52
N GLN A 179 10.96 -26.74 -2.39
CA GLN A 179 11.71 -26.36 -1.18
C GLN A 179 10.92 -25.37 -0.32
N PHE A 180 9.84 -25.83 0.29
CA PHE A 180 8.88 -24.97 1.00
C PHE A 180 9.44 -24.26 2.24
N SER A 181 10.41 -24.85 2.94
CA SER A 181 11.08 -24.21 4.09
C SER A 181 11.85 -22.97 3.65
N LEU A 182 12.60 -23.07 2.55
CA LEU A 182 13.36 -21.96 1.97
C LEU A 182 12.44 -20.91 1.34
N ALA A 183 11.35 -21.35 0.69
CA ALA A 183 10.32 -20.44 0.19
C ALA A 183 9.69 -19.64 1.34
N THR A 184 9.39 -20.28 2.47
CA THR A 184 8.84 -19.63 3.66
C THR A 184 9.84 -18.66 4.27
N GLN A 185 11.12 -19.02 4.39
CA GLN A 185 12.16 -18.10 4.86
C GLN A 185 12.31 -16.87 3.95
N SER A 186 12.29 -17.08 2.64
CA SER A 186 12.32 -15.99 1.64
C SER A 186 11.08 -15.10 1.75
N TYR A 187 9.92 -15.69 2.00
CA TYR A 187 8.68 -14.97 2.28
C TYR A 187 8.75 -14.13 3.57
N MET A 188 9.36 -14.65 4.64
CA MET A 188 9.56 -13.87 5.86
C MET A 188 10.46 -12.67 5.61
N LYS A 189 11.54 -12.86 4.83
CA LYS A 189 12.42 -11.76 4.42
C LYS A 189 11.69 -10.72 3.56
N LEU A 190 10.79 -11.14 2.68
CA LEU A 190 9.96 -10.22 1.88
C LEU A 190 8.95 -9.44 2.73
N SER A 191 8.24 -10.12 3.63
CA SER A 191 7.13 -9.52 4.39
C SER A 191 7.61 -8.56 5.48
N ILE A 192 8.68 -8.93 6.19
CA ILE A 192 9.27 -8.11 7.25
C ILE A 192 10.31 -7.13 6.68
N GLY A 193 11.11 -7.56 5.70
CA GLY A 193 12.27 -6.81 5.23
C GLY A 193 13.48 -6.94 6.16
N ASN A 194 14.49 -6.09 5.94
CA ASN A 194 15.68 -6.00 6.80
C ASN A 194 15.47 -4.96 7.91
N VAL A 195 14.51 -5.23 8.79
CA VAL A 195 14.04 -4.27 9.78
C VAL A 195 14.15 -4.85 11.18
N ALA A 196 14.76 -4.09 12.10
CA ALA A 196 14.92 -4.52 13.50
C ALA A 196 13.61 -4.47 14.32
N TRP A 197 12.72 -3.51 14.02
CA TRP A 197 11.47 -3.27 14.76
C TRP A 197 10.27 -3.08 13.81
N PRO A 198 9.66 -4.17 13.31
CA PRO A 198 8.75 -4.11 12.16
C PRO A 198 7.46 -3.31 12.38
N ILE A 199 6.93 -3.30 13.61
CA ILE A 199 5.70 -2.58 13.98
C ILE A 199 6.01 -1.16 14.48
N GLY A 200 7.29 -0.87 14.76
CA GLY A 200 7.70 0.30 15.51
C GLY A 200 7.50 0.13 17.02
N VAL A 201 8.29 0.88 17.80
CA VAL A 201 8.15 0.96 19.26
C VAL A 201 8.02 2.43 19.66
N THR A 202 6.87 2.81 20.21
CA THR A 202 6.64 4.15 20.71
C THR A 202 6.87 4.21 22.22
N SER A 203 7.79 5.08 22.65
CA SER A 203 8.00 5.52 24.03
C SER A 203 7.84 4.44 25.12
N VAL A 204 8.78 3.51 25.16
CA VAL A 204 8.93 2.54 26.27
C VAL A 204 9.52 3.26 27.50
N GLY A 205 8.71 4.03 28.21
CA GLY A 205 9.07 4.66 29.47
C GLY A 205 8.43 6.04 29.70
N ILE A 206 8.47 6.50 30.96
CA ILE A 206 7.88 7.78 31.40
C ILE A 206 8.64 8.99 30.83
N HIS A 207 9.88 8.81 30.38
CA HIS A 207 10.75 9.88 29.88
C HIS A 207 11.04 9.68 28.39
N ALA A 208 10.79 10.70 27.57
CA ALA A 208 11.18 10.72 26.17
C ALA A 208 12.71 10.82 26.05
N ARG A 209 13.32 10.00 25.19
CA ARG A 209 14.76 9.99 24.92
C ARG A 209 15.00 10.21 23.43
N SER A 210 16.04 10.97 23.08
CA SER A 210 16.41 11.27 21.68
C SER A 210 16.75 10.03 20.86
N ALA A 211 17.21 8.95 21.52
CA ALA A 211 17.44 7.66 20.86
C ALA A 211 16.15 6.99 20.38
N GLN A 212 15.00 7.32 20.98
CA GLN A 212 13.70 6.74 20.62
C GLN A 212 13.24 7.19 19.23
N GLU A 213 13.49 8.46 18.86
CA GLU A 213 13.17 8.98 17.52
C GLU A 213 13.95 8.23 16.43
N ARG A 214 15.22 7.88 16.71
CA ARG A 214 16.04 7.09 15.78
C ARG A 214 15.47 5.69 15.53
N ILE A 215 14.59 5.17 16.40
CA ILE A 215 13.99 3.84 16.27
C ILE A 215 12.65 3.90 15.52
N GLN A 216 11.95 5.05 15.51
CA GLN A 216 10.58 5.22 15.01
C GLN A 216 10.47 5.64 13.52
N GLY A 217 11.58 5.69 12.78
CA GLY A 217 11.58 6.19 11.39
C GLY A 217 10.76 5.34 10.40
N LYS A 218 10.18 6.01 9.38
CA LYS A 218 9.35 5.40 8.32
C LYS A 218 10.08 4.34 7.49
N ASP A 219 11.40 4.49 7.31
CA ASP A 219 12.24 3.52 6.60
C ASP A 219 12.50 2.23 7.40
N LYS A 220 11.98 2.15 8.63
CA LYS A 220 12.13 1.01 9.56
C LYS A 220 10.82 0.29 9.80
N ILE A 221 9.88 0.41 8.88
CA ILE A 221 8.59 -0.27 8.93
C ILE A 221 8.65 -1.48 7.99
N ALA A 222 8.07 -2.60 8.42
CA ALA A 222 8.02 -3.79 7.59
C ALA A 222 7.23 -3.57 6.29
N ASN A 223 7.61 -4.27 5.22
CA ASN A 223 6.93 -4.18 3.92
C ASN A 223 5.42 -4.48 4.00
N VAL A 224 5.03 -5.41 4.88
CA VAL A 224 3.63 -5.77 5.13
C VAL A 224 2.82 -4.64 5.78
N MET A 225 3.47 -3.63 6.35
CA MET A 225 2.84 -2.50 7.03
C MET A 225 2.89 -1.19 6.22
N LEU A 226 3.49 -1.19 5.02
CA LEU A 226 3.60 0.00 4.18
C LEU A 226 2.24 0.47 3.65
N ASP A 227 1.48 -0.43 3.03
CA ASP A 227 0.21 -0.12 2.38
C ASP A 227 -0.74 -1.33 2.36
N GLU A 228 -2.05 -1.04 2.39
CA GLU A 228 -3.11 -2.06 2.38
C GLU A 228 -3.03 -3.03 1.19
N PRO A 229 -2.95 -2.58 -0.08
CA PRO A 229 -2.90 -3.51 -1.20
C PRO A 229 -1.62 -4.36 -1.17
N THR A 230 -0.50 -3.82 -0.67
CA THR A 230 0.72 -4.60 -0.50
C THR A 230 0.62 -5.67 0.58
N ARG A 231 0.04 -5.32 1.72
CA ARG A 231 -0.27 -6.29 2.76
C ARG A 231 -1.12 -7.45 2.24
N LEU A 232 -2.17 -7.13 1.49
CA LEU A 232 -3.11 -8.12 0.94
C LEU A 232 -2.43 -9.07 -0.03
N TRP A 233 -1.65 -8.57 -1.00
CA TRP A 233 -0.97 -9.46 -1.95
C TRP A 233 0.15 -10.26 -1.28
N ILE A 234 0.92 -9.69 -0.35
CA ILE A 234 1.96 -10.42 0.41
C ILE A 234 1.31 -11.59 1.15
N THR A 235 0.24 -11.33 1.90
CA THR A 235 -0.51 -12.36 2.63
C THR A 235 -1.01 -13.46 1.68
N SER A 236 -1.44 -13.06 0.48
CA SER A 236 -1.93 -13.98 -0.55
C SER A 236 -0.83 -14.88 -1.15
N ILE A 237 0.41 -14.38 -1.27
CA ILE A 237 1.57 -15.20 -1.65
C ILE A 237 1.81 -16.32 -0.63
N LYS A 238 1.65 -16.07 0.69
CA LYS A 238 1.75 -17.14 1.69
C LYS A 238 0.68 -18.22 1.49
N ARG A 239 -0.54 -17.81 1.10
CA ARG A 239 -1.61 -18.76 0.78
C ARG A 239 -1.22 -19.67 -0.39
N LEU A 240 -0.58 -19.12 -1.44
CA LEU A 240 -0.04 -19.90 -2.56
C LEU A 240 1.06 -20.88 -2.13
N ILE A 241 1.98 -20.47 -1.24
CA ILE A 241 3.02 -21.36 -0.69
C ILE A 241 2.36 -22.55 0.03
N SER A 242 1.42 -22.27 0.92
CA SER A 242 0.72 -23.32 1.69
C SER A 242 -0.09 -24.26 0.78
N PHE A 243 -0.71 -23.72 -0.27
CA PHE A 243 -1.42 -24.50 -1.28
C PHE A 243 -0.46 -25.45 -2.04
N SER A 244 0.67 -24.91 -2.51
CA SER A 244 1.66 -25.70 -3.25
C SER A 244 2.28 -26.81 -2.39
N GLU A 245 2.58 -26.51 -1.11
CA GLU A 245 3.07 -27.51 -0.16
C GLU A 245 2.07 -28.66 0.02
N LEU A 246 0.79 -28.34 0.14
CA LEU A 246 -0.28 -29.33 0.25
C LEU A 246 -0.42 -30.17 -1.03
N LEU A 247 -0.30 -29.55 -2.19
CA LEU A 247 -0.33 -30.25 -3.48
C LEU A 247 0.82 -31.26 -3.60
N GLU A 248 2.04 -30.87 -3.21
CA GLU A 248 3.19 -31.77 -3.18
C GLU A 248 3.05 -32.90 -2.15
N ARG A 249 2.49 -32.61 -0.96
CA ARG A 249 2.19 -33.65 0.03
C ARG A 249 1.21 -34.68 -0.51
N ARG A 250 0.16 -34.25 -1.23
CA ARG A 250 -0.82 -35.17 -1.86
C ARG A 250 -0.18 -36.04 -2.93
N LYS A 251 0.68 -35.47 -3.79
CA LYS A 251 1.42 -36.24 -4.81
C LYS A 251 2.27 -37.34 -4.16
N LYS A 252 3.02 -37.01 -3.11
CA LYS A 252 3.83 -37.98 -2.37
C LYS A 252 3.02 -39.09 -1.70
N SER A 253 1.78 -38.82 -1.29
CA SER A 253 0.90 -39.84 -0.72
C SER A 253 0.25 -40.76 -1.77
N GLN A 254 0.30 -40.39 -3.05
CA GLN A 254 -0.27 -41.18 -4.16
C GLN A 254 0.79 -42.04 -4.88
N CYS A 255 2.08 -41.80 -4.62
CA CYS A 255 3.20 -42.62 -5.09
C CYS A 255 3.63 -43.60 -4.00
#